data_AF-A0A7Z2MB39-F1
#
_entry.id   AF-A0A7Z2MB39-F1
#
_cell.length_a   1.000
_cell.length_b   1.000
_cell.length_c   1.000
_cell.angle_alpha   90.00
_cell.angle_beta   90.00
_cell.angle_gamma   90.00
#
_symmetry.space_group_name_H-M   'P 1'
#
loop_
_entity.id
_entity.type
_entity.pdbx_description
1 polymer ?
#
loop_
_entity_poly.entity_id
_entity_poly.type
_entity_poly.pdbx_seq_one_letter_code
_entity_poly.pdbx_strand_id
1 'polypeptide(L)'
;MLIFNCTEAASKFFSRVHKGKKITPVDAKPPSAIIEDDELSGADEQWLVHAITVQRKHVLLVIHVQTRYCLIFADAKKADTEDFVDRFVDRWVKGIVINAHHHDLGQWLNPELMLARLKQTCEHQRFYRRSHRSAQKHIDEIAWMFQDKVAHTGSLPPDEITAMVFDEQMNDTPRNSKGAKSYYFPDEEMALHWLRHYCFLDDVQLHTAKERRQQMAREIAALEHEAWLKKYEQENSNS
;
A
#
# COMPACT_ATOMS: atom_id res chain seq x y z
N MET A 1 -15.94 -1.61 -5.59
CA MET A 1 -16.19 -0.99 -4.25
C MET A 1 -14.90 -0.98 -3.45
N LEU A 2 -14.70 -0.01 -2.56
CA LEU A 2 -13.54 0.01 -1.67
C LEU A 2 -13.88 -0.60 -0.30
N ILE A 3 -13.17 -1.67 0.08
CA ILE A 3 -13.42 -2.42 1.31
C ILE A 3 -12.20 -2.35 2.24
N PHE A 4 -12.41 -1.80 3.43
CA PHE A 4 -11.43 -1.77 4.51
C PHE A 4 -11.75 -2.84 5.57
N ASN A 5 -10.99 -3.92 5.53
CA ASN A 5 -10.99 -4.96 6.53
C ASN A 5 -10.19 -4.50 7.75
N CYS A 6 -10.89 -4.11 8.80
CA CYS A 6 -10.30 -3.59 10.01
C CYS A 6 -10.01 -4.73 10.99
N THR A 7 -8.73 -4.88 11.34
CA THR A 7 -8.31 -5.68 12.50
C THR A 7 -8.97 -5.17 13.78
N GLU A 8 -8.85 -5.89 14.89
CA GLU A 8 -9.40 -5.41 16.17
C GLU A 8 -8.85 -4.03 16.57
N ALA A 9 -7.55 -3.80 16.38
CA ALA A 9 -6.91 -2.53 16.70
C ALA A 9 -7.46 -1.39 15.82
N ALA A 10 -7.56 -1.61 14.51
CA ALA A 10 -8.16 -0.64 13.58
C ALA A 10 -9.64 -0.39 13.89
N SER A 11 -10.39 -1.44 14.24
CA SER A 11 -11.80 -1.33 14.64
C SER A 11 -11.96 -0.42 15.86
N LYS A 12 -11.07 -0.53 16.84
CA LYS A 12 -11.05 0.36 18.02
C LYS A 12 -10.62 1.78 17.67
N PHE A 13 -9.69 1.94 16.73
CA PHE A 13 -9.22 3.25 16.25
C PHE A 13 -10.34 4.04 15.57
N PHE A 14 -11.10 3.41 14.66
CA PHE A 14 -12.22 4.07 13.97
C PHE A 14 -13.48 4.22 14.84
N SER A 15 -13.47 3.69 16.06
CA SER A 15 -14.58 3.78 16.99
C SER A 15 -14.36 4.89 18.03
N ARG A 16 -15.45 5.54 18.44
CA ARG A 16 -15.49 6.38 19.65
C ARG A 16 -16.70 6.09 20.51
N VAL A 17 -16.62 6.41 21.80
CA VAL A 17 -17.77 6.37 22.71
C VAL A 17 -18.24 7.80 22.93
N HIS A 18 -19.50 8.06 22.65
CA HIS A 18 -20.15 9.33 22.95
C HIS A 18 -21.40 9.06 23.79
N LYS A 19 -21.47 9.62 25.00
CA LYS A 19 -22.58 9.42 25.95
C LYS A 19 -22.92 7.94 26.18
N GLY A 20 -21.90 7.10 26.38
CA GLY A 20 -22.05 5.65 26.62
C GLY A 20 -22.39 4.83 25.37
N LYS A 21 -22.62 5.45 24.21
CA LYS A 21 -22.90 4.75 22.95
C LYS A 21 -21.65 4.68 22.09
N LYS A 22 -21.35 3.49 21.58
CA LYS A 22 -20.29 3.29 20.58
C LYS A 22 -20.77 3.80 19.23
N ILE A 23 -20.00 4.70 18.64
CA ILE A 23 -20.14 5.18 17.27
C ILE A 23 -18.98 4.58 16.47
N THR A 24 -19.29 3.84 15.42
CA THR A 24 -18.29 3.13 14.60
C THR A 24 -18.78 3.03 13.16
N PRO A 25 -17.91 3.26 12.16
CA PRO A 25 -18.19 2.93 10.77
C PRO A 25 -17.99 1.43 10.48
N VAL A 26 -17.30 0.72 11.38
CA VAL A 26 -16.91 -0.68 11.20
C VAL A 26 -18.07 -1.60 11.54
N ASP A 27 -18.57 -2.32 10.53
CA ASP A 27 -19.58 -3.36 10.67
C ASP A 27 -18.94 -4.67 11.16
N ALA A 28 -19.62 -5.32 12.11
CA ALA A 28 -19.21 -6.60 12.68
C ALA A 28 -19.71 -7.81 11.87
N LYS A 29 -20.56 -7.59 10.86
CA LYS A 29 -21.14 -8.64 10.00
C LYS A 29 -20.60 -8.50 8.57
N PRO A 30 -19.37 -8.97 8.29
CA PRO A 30 -18.87 -9.00 6.93
C PRO A 30 -19.68 -9.96 6.04
N PRO A 31 -19.59 -9.84 4.70
CA PRO A 31 -20.24 -10.75 3.76
C PRO A 31 -19.82 -12.22 3.99
N SER A 32 -18.54 -12.44 4.28
CA SER A 32 -17.97 -13.73 4.65
C SER A 32 -16.94 -13.56 5.78
N ALA A 33 -16.64 -14.66 6.48
CA ALA A 33 -15.65 -14.66 7.55
C ALA A 33 -14.19 -14.62 7.03
N ILE A 34 -13.95 -15.21 5.86
CA ILE A 34 -12.65 -15.28 5.19
C ILE A 34 -12.72 -14.33 4.00
N ILE A 35 -11.83 -13.34 3.97
CA ILE A 35 -11.85 -12.27 2.96
C ILE A 35 -11.84 -12.81 1.52
N GLU A 36 -11.12 -13.89 1.28
CA GLU A 36 -10.98 -14.56 -0.01
C GLU A 36 -12.25 -15.30 -0.47
N ASP A 37 -13.20 -15.54 0.42
CA ASP A 37 -14.48 -16.19 0.12
C ASP A 37 -15.56 -15.18 -0.31
N ASP A 38 -15.25 -13.87 -0.31
CA ASP A 38 -16.18 -12.85 -0.78
C ASP A 38 -16.47 -13.02 -2.28
N GLU A 39 -17.76 -13.03 -2.66
CA GLU A 39 -18.17 -12.94 -4.06
C GLU A 39 -17.94 -11.51 -4.58
N LEU A 40 -16.79 -11.28 -5.21
CA LEU A 40 -16.40 -9.98 -5.72
C LEU A 40 -16.94 -9.74 -7.14
N SER A 41 -17.34 -8.49 -7.40
CA SER A 41 -17.78 -8.03 -8.71
C SER A 41 -16.63 -7.82 -9.71
N GLY A 42 -15.39 -8.09 -9.31
CA GLY A 42 -14.16 -7.88 -10.10
C GLY A 42 -13.61 -6.44 -10.07
N ALA A 43 -14.34 -5.49 -9.48
CA ALA A 43 -13.92 -4.10 -9.24
C ALA A 43 -13.82 -3.76 -7.74
N ASP A 44 -13.81 -4.79 -6.90
CA ASP A 44 -13.77 -4.64 -5.45
C ASP A 44 -12.33 -4.69 -4.95
N GLU A 45 -11.95 -3.65 -4.22
CA GLU A 45 -10.60 -3.43 -3.74
C GLU A 45 -10.57 -3.71 -2.24
N GLN A 46 -9.85 -4.77 -1.86
CA GLN A 46 -9.84 -5.30 -0.50
C GLN A 46 -8.53 -4.92 0.20
N TRP A 47 -8.64 -4.15 1.27
CA TRP A 47 -7.50 -3.68 2.05
C TRP A 47 -7.62 -4.15 3.49
N LEU A 48 -6.53 -4.63 4.09
CA LEU A 48 -6.46 -4.87 5.53
C LEU A 48 -5.87 -3.64 6.21
N VAL A 49 -6.56 -3.14 7.24
CA VAL A 49 -6.15 -1.99 8.05
C VAL A 49 -5.79 -2.46 9.45
N HIS A 50 -4.60 -2.06 9.90
CA HIS A 50 -4.13 -2.24 11.26
C HIS A 50 -3.75 -0.90 11.87
N ALA A 51 -3.93 -0.78 13.18
CA ALA A 51 -3.60 0.42 13.93
C ALA A 51 -2.58 0.09 15.01
N ILE A 52 -1.51 0.88 15.07
CA ILE A 52 -0.51 0.83 16.14
C ILE A 52 -0.37 2.20 16.78
N THR A 53 0.39 2.27 17.86
CA THR A 53 0.77 3.55 18.49
C THR A 53 2.29 3.65 18.51
N VAL A 54 2.84 4.74 17.99
CA VAL A 54 4.27 5.03 17.93
C VAL A 54 4.47 6.45 18.43
N GLN A 55 5.39 6.66 19.39
CA GLN A 55 5.62 7.96 20.03
C GLN A 55 4.32 8.67 20.49
N ARG A 56 3.38 7.90 21.08
CA ARG A 56 2.04 8.35 21.53
C ARG A 56 1.10 8.86 20.44
N LYS A 57 1.46 8.74 19.16
CA LYS A 57 0.59 9.04 18.02
C LYS A 57 0.05 7.76 17.40
N HIS A 58 -1.14 7.83 16.82
CA HIS A 58 -1.71 6.72 16.09
C HIS A 58 -1.08 6.61 14.71
N VAL A 59 -0.80 5.38 14.29
CA VAL A 59 -0.29 5.06 12.96
C VAL A 59 -1.16 3.97 12.37
N LEU A 60 -1.61 4.18 11.13
CA LEU A 60 -2.35 3.17 10.38
C LEU A 60 -1.43 2.52 9.35
N LEU A 61 -1.46 1.20 9.34
CA LEU A 61 -0.80 0.35 8.36
C LEU A 61 -1.91 -0.26 7.50
N VAL A 62 -1.87 0.02 6.21
CA VAL A 62 -2.90 -0.39 5.26
C VAL A 62 -2.24 -1.24 4.20
N ILE A 63 -2.73 -2.45 3.94
CA ILE A 63 -2.13 -3.36 2.96
C ILE A 63 -3.20 -3.93 2.02
N HIS A 64 -2.93 -3.92 0.72
CA HIS A 64 -3.79 -4.50 -0.28
C HIS A 64 -3.76 -6.02 -0.15
N VAL A 65 -4.92 -6.65 -0.09
CA VAL A 65 -5.03 -8.09 0.15
C VAL A 65 -4.46 -8.89 -1.02
N GLN A 66 -4.66 -8.45 -2.26
CA GLN A 66 -4.18 -9.21 -3.41
C GLN A 66 -2.67 -9.04 -3.63
N THR A 67 -2.20 -7.79 -3.69
CA THR A 67 -0.83 -7.45 -4.15
C THR A 67 0.16 -7.25 -3.01
N ARG A 68 -0.30 -7.19 -1.76
CA ARG A 68 0.48 -6.83 -0.57
C ARG A 68 1.08 -5.43 -0.58
N TYR A 69 0.66 -4.59 -1.51
CA TYR A 69 1.06 -3.18 -1.55
C TYR A 69 0.56 -2.46 -0.31
N CYS A 70 1.40 -1.65 0.32
CA CYS A 70 1.12 -1.04 1.60
C CYS A 70 1.24 0.48 1.58
N LEU A 71 0.48 1.12 2.45
CA LEU A 71 0.49 2.55 2.71
C LEU A 71 0.51 2.78 4.22
N ILE A 72 1.29 3.78 4.67
CA ILE A 72 1.40 4.13 6.09
C ILE A 72 0.93 5.57 6.32
N PHE A 73 0.04 5.71 7.30
CA PHE A 73 -0.50 7.00 7.72
C PHE A 73 -0.04 7.28 9.15
N ALA A 74 1.02 8.07 9.28
CA ALA A 74 1.46 8.59 10.57
C ALA A 74 0.52 9.71 11.06
N ASP A 75 0.47 9.88 12.37
CA ASP A 75 -0.34 10.90 13.06
C ASP A 75 -1.82 10.87 12.63
N ALA A 76 -2.39 9.67 12.55
CA ALA A 76 -3.77 9.47 12.13
C ALA A 76 -4.75 9.94 13.22
N LYS A 77 -5.78 10.70 12.82
CA LYS A 77 -6.80 11.20 13.75
C LYS A 77 -7.78 10.10 14.12
N LYS A 78 -7.92 9.84 15.43
CA LYS A 78 -8.81 8.80 15.94
C LYS A 78 -10.27 9.08 15.57
N ALA A 79 -10.97 8.04 15.12
CA ALA A 79 -12.38 8.08 14.72
C ALA A 79 -12.70 9.09 13.60
N ASP A 80 -11.70 9.51 12.82
CA ASP A 80 -11.86 10.34 11.63
C ASP A 80 -11.76 9.45 10.38
N THR A 81 -12.91 9.01 9.88
CA THR A 81 -12.96 8.04 8.76
C THR A 81 -12.86 8.75 7.42
N GLU A 82 -13.38 9.98 7.34
CA GLU A 82 -13.36 10.79 6.12
C GLU A 82 -11.93 11.23 5.79
N ASP A 83 -11.22 11.83 6.76
CA ASP A 83 -9.79 12.21 6.61
C ASP A 83 -8.93 11.00 6.22
N PHE A 84 -9.20 9.83 6.82
CA PHE A 84 -8.50 8.59 6.47
C PHE A 84 -8.72 8.19 5.01
N VAL A 85 -9.97 8.15 4.55
CA VAL A 85 -10.27 7.72 3.18
C VAL A 85 -9.71 8.69 2.16
N ASP A 86 -9.85 10.00 2.38
CA ASP A 86 -9.34 11.02 1.47
C ASP A 86 -7.82 10.93 1.31
N ARG A 87 -7.11 10.84 2.46
CA ARG A 87 -5.65 10.62 2.45
C ARG A 87 -5.28 9.31 1.79
N PHE A 88 -6.04 8.25 2.03
CA PHE A 88 -5.78 6.93 1.46
C PHE A 88 -5.89 6.93 -0.07
N VAL A 89 -6.96 7.49 -0.63
CA VAL A 89 -7.17 7.52 -2.08
C VAL A 89 -6.10 8.37 -2.76
N ASP A 90 -5.80 9.56 -2.21
CA ASP A 90 -4.74 10.43 -2.72
C ASP A 90 -3.37 9.73 -2.71
N ARG A 91 -3.01 9.10 -1.58
CA ARG A 91 -1.75 8.36 -1.41
C ARG A 91 -1.63 7.17 -2.34
N TRP A 92 -2.71 6.42 -2.53
CA TRP A 92 -2.71 5.28 -3.42
C TRP A 92 -2.45 5.73 -4.87
N VAL A 93 -3.20 6.71 -5.38
CA VAL A 93 -3.01 7.22 -6.75
C VAL A 93 -1.62 7.79 -6.96
N LYS A 94 -1.13 8.62 -6.03
CA LYS A 94 0.21 9.20 -6.13
C LYS A 94 1.30 8.12 -6.15
N GLY A 95 1.16 7.08 -5.33
CA GLY A 95 2.05 5.92 -5.34
C GLY A 95 2.12 5.24 -6.71
N ILE A 96 0.96 5.02 -7.34
CA ILE A 96 0.89 4.44 -8.70
C ILE A 96 1.55 5.35 -9.74
N VAL A 97 1.25 6.66 -9.72
CA VAL A 97 1.79 7.60 -10.71
C VAL A 97 3.30 7.73 -10.58
N ILE A 98 3.82 7.81 -9.35
CA ILE A 98 5.27 7.84 -9.09
C ILE A 98 5.92 6.53 -9.55
N ASN A 99 5.34 5.38 -9.19
CA ASN A 99 5.87 4.09 -9.58
C ASN A 99 5.91 3.93 -11.12
N ALA A 100 4.85 4.35 -11.81
CA ALA A 100 4.78 4.32 -13.26
C ALA A 100 5.81 5.25 -13.91
N HIS A 101 6.07 6.41 -13.32
CA HIS A 101 7.13 7.32 -13.78
C HIS A 101 8.52 6.70 -13.59
N HIS A 102 8.82 6.13 -12.41
CA HIS A 102 10.10 5.48 -12.13
C HIS A 102 10.38 4.27 -13.04
N HIS A 103 9.34 3.60 -13.53
CA HIS A 103 9.47 2.35 -14.29
C HIS A 103 9.07 2.47 -15.77
N ASP A 104 8.98 3.71 -16.29
CA ASP A 104 8.64 4.01 -17.68
C ASP A 104 7.35 3.33 -18.17
N LEU A 105 6.31 3.39 -17.33
CA LEU A 105 4.99 2.83 -17.62
C LEU A 105 3.98 3.87 -18.13
N GLY A 106 4.41 5.12 -18.30
CA GLY A 106 3.52 6.25 -18.61
C GLY A 106 2.66 6.04 -19.87
N GLN A 107 3.19 5.35 -20.88
CA GLN A 107 2.45 5.07 -22.13
C GLN A 107 1.22 4.16 -21.95
N TRP A 108 1.18 3.37 -20.89
CA TRP A 108 0.03 2.50 -20.57
C TRP A 108 -0.95 3.14 -19.59
N LEU A 109 -0.59 4.28 -18.99
CA LEU A 109 -1.52 5.03 -18.16
C LEU A 109 -2.56 5.71 -19.04
N ASN A 110 -3.82 5.61 -18.63
CA ASN A 110 -4.91 6.39 -19.20
C ASN A 110 -5.54 7.21 -18.06
N PRO A 111 -5.12 8.49 -17.86
CA PRO A 111 -5.56 9.31 -16.74
C PRO A 111 -7.08 9.48 -16.65
N GLU A 112 -7.76 9.69 -17.77
CA GLU A 112 -9.21 9.87 -17.80
C GLU A 112 -9.94 8.61 -17.35
N LEU A 113 -9.53 7.46 -17.91
CA LEU A 113 -10.13 6.17 -17.60
C LEU A 113 -9.86 5.74 -16.15
N MET A 114 -8.62 5.88 -15.68
CA MET A 114 -8.24 5.48 -14.33
C MET A 114 -8.96 6.33 -13.28
N LEU A 115 -9.11 7.64 -13.50
CA LEU A 115 -9.85 8.53 -12.59
C LEU A 115 -11.35 8.20 -12.57
N ALA A 116 -11.96 7.92 -13.74
CA ALA A 116 -13.35 7.50 -13.80
C ALA A 116 -13.60 6.19 -13.05
N ARG A 117 -12.72 5.19 -13.23
CA ARG A 117 -12.81 3.90 -12.52
C ARG A 117 -12.54 4.04 -11.03
N LEU A 118 -11.54 4.83 -10.64
CA LEU A 118 -11.29 5.11 -9.23
C LEU A 118 -12.49 5.75 -8.56
N LYS A 119 -13.12 6.74 -9.20
CA LYS A 119 -14.33 7.36 -8.69
C LYS A 119 -15.45 6.33 -8.48
N GLN A 120 -15.66 5.43 -9.45
CA GLN A 120 -16.63 4.33 -9.33
C GLN A 120 -16.28 3.38 -8.18
N THR A 121 -15.01 2.99 -8.04
CA THR A 121 -14.57 2.13 -6.93
C THR A 121 -14.79 2.79 -5.58
N CYS A 122 -14.54 4.10 -5.48
CA CYS A 122 -14.65 4.89 -4.26
C CYS A 122 -16.09 5.34 -3.94
N GLU A 123 -17.04 5.18 -4.85
CA GLU A 123 -18.46 5.55 -4.67
C GLU A 123 -19.10 4.81 -3.48
N HIS A 124 -18.65 3.58 -3.25
CA HIS A 124 -19.06 2.78 -2.11
C HIS A 124 -17.84 2.37 -1.30
N GLN A 125 -17.88 2.72 -0.02
CA GLN A 125 -16.85 2.39 0.95
C GLN A 125 -17.50 1.57 2.07
N ARG A 126 -16.81 0.50 2.48
CA ARG A 126 -17.26 -0.37 3.57
C ARG A 126 -16.11 -0.68 4.50
N PHE A 127 -16.39 -0.65 5.79
CA PHE A 127 -15.45 -1.02 6.84
C PHE A 127 -15.99 -2.25 7.55
N TYR A 128 -15.25 -3.35 7.54
CA TYR A 128 -15.66 -4.60 8.18
C TYR A 128 -14.65 -5.02 9.24
N ARG A 129 -15.13 -5.54 10.38
CA ARG A 129 -14.25 -6.17 11.37
C ARG A 129 -13.84 -7.55 10.86
N ARG A 130 -12.66 -7.65 10.26
CA ARG A 130 -12.07 -8.90 9.74
C ARG A 130 -10.57 -8.93 9.90
N SER A 131 -10.03 -10.14 9.94
CA SER A 131 -8.58 -10.41 9.95
C SER A 131 -8.19 -11.18 8.71
N HIS A 132 -6.97 -10.99 8.24
CA HIS A 132 -6.39 -11.79 7.18
C HIS A 132 -4.98 -12.23 7.60
N ARG A 133 -4.81 -13.49 7.98
CA ARG A 133 -3.58 -13.99 8.65
C ARG A 133 -2.29 -13.73 7.84
N SER A 134 -2.33 -13.96 6.52
CA SER A 134 -1.15 -13.79 5.66
C SER A 134 -0.75 -12.30 5.52
N ALA A 135 -1.68 -11.43 5.11
CA ALA A 135 -1.53 -9.97 5.17
C ALA A 135 -1.08 -9.45 6.54
N GLN A 136 -1.62 -9.96 7.65
CA GLN A 136 -1.24 -9.52 9.00
C GLN A 136 0.24 -9.77 9.28
N LYS A 137 0.79 -10.92 8.86
CA LYS A 137 2.22 -11.19 9.00
C LYS A 137 3.07 -10.12 8.33
N HIS A 138 2.69 -9.71 7.12
CA HIS A 138 3.37 -8.63 6.40
C HIS A 138 3.19 -7.26 7.07
N ILE A 139 2.00 -6.97 7.62
CA ILE A 139 1.78 -5.77 8.44
C ILE A 139 2.69 -5.78 9.67
N ASP A 140 2.86 -6.92 10.35
CA ASP A 140 3.70 -7.02 11.55
C ASP A 140 5.17 -6.76 11.22
N GLU A 141 5.65 -7.29 10.08
CA GLU A 141 6.99 -6.99 9.53
C GLU A 141 7.15 -5.49 9.21
N ILE A 142 6.17 -4.88 8.54
CA ILE A 142 6.16 -3.45 8.22
C ILE A 142 6.13 -2.60 9.51
N ALA A 143 5.33 -3.00 10.50
CA ALA A 143 5.22 -2.31 11.78
C ALA A 143 6.57 -2.26 12.50
N TRP A 144 7.27 -3.40 12.51
CA TRP A 144 8.60 -3.50 13.10
C TRP A 144 9.61 -2.59 12.40
N MET A 145 9.67 -2.63 11.06
CA MET A 145 10.56 -1.75 10.28
C MET A 145 10.21 -0.26 10.46
N PHE A 146 8.93 0.08 10.56
CA PHE A 146 8.50 1.46 10.78
C PHE A 146 8.90 1.96 12.17
N GLN A 147 8.69 1.15 13.20
CA GLN A 147 9.09 1.48 14.57
C GLN A 147 10.60 1.63 14.69
N ASP A 148 11.36 0.75 14.04
CA ASP A 148 12.82 0.82 13.99
C ASP A 148 13.29 2.11 13.30
N LYS A 149 12.73 2.46 12.14
CA LYS A 149 13.05 3.71 11.44
C LYS A 149 12.77 4.93 12.31
N VAL A 150 11.61 4.98 12.99
CA VAL A 150 11.23 6.08 13.89
C VAL A 150 12.15 6.17 15.10
N ALA A 151 12.62 5.03 15.62
CA ALA A 151 13.58 5.01 16.72
C ALA A 151 14.95 5.58 16.28
N HIS A 152 15.40 5.24 15.07
CA HIS A 152 16.65 5.75 14.50
C HIS A 152 16.59 7.24 14.12
N THR A 153 15.49 7.71 13.53
CA THR A 153 15.33 9.12 13.13
C THR A 153 14.92 10.02 14.30
N GLY A 154 14.39 9.45 15.38
CA GLY A 154 13.89 10.17 16.55
C GLY A 154 12.50 10.80 16.36
N SER A 155 11.90 10.71 15.17
CA SER A 155 10.58 11.30 14.89
C SER A 155 9.78 10.47 13.89
N LEU A 156 8.45 10.59 13.99
CA LEU A 156 7.56 10.20 12.91
C LEU A 156 7.84 11.02 11.64
N PRO A 157 7.45 10.53 10.45
CA PRO A 157 7.50 11.32 9.23
C PRO A 157 6.80 12.68 9.44
N PRO A 158 7.46 13.81 9.11
CA PRO A 158 6.91 15.14 9.36
C PRO A 158 5.76 15.50 8.42
N ASP A 159 5.70 14.86 7.26
CA ASP A 159 4.70 15.09 6.23
C ASP A 159 4.40 13.81 5.42
N GLU A 160 3.38 13.91 4.57
CA GLU A 160 2.97 12.82 3.69
C GLU A 160 4.09 12.41 2.73
N ILE A 161 4.82 13.36 2.14
CA ILE A 161 5.88 13.06 1.16
C ILE A 161 6.95 12.15 1.80
N THR A 162 7.40 12.47 3.00
CA THR A 162 8.38 11.68 3.75
C THR A 162 7.82 10.30 4.10
N ALA A 163 6.53 10.21 4.42
CA ALA A 163 5.89 8.92 4.63
C ALA A 163 5.81 8.09 3.32
N MET A 164 5.65 8.72 2.15
CA MET A 164 5.60 8.02 0.86
C MET A 164 6.94 7.35 0.52
N VAL A 165 8.06 7.95 0.91
CA VAL A 165 9.38 7.32 0.77
C VAL A 165 9.44 6.01 1.54
N PHE A 166 8.80 5.92 2.71
CA PHE A 166 8.72 4.65 3.44
C PHE A 166 7.80 3.64 2.73
N ASP A 167 6.65 4.08 2.23
CA ASP A 167 5.77 3.19 1.44
C ASP A 167 6.52 2.59 0.26
N GLU A 168 7.23 3.42 -0.52
CA GLU A 168 8.04 2.97 -1.67
C GLU A 168 9.07 1.91 -1.24
N GLN A 169 9.84 2.18 -0.18
CA GLN A 169 10.80 1.21 0.37
C GLN A 169 10.16 -0.12 0.76
N MET A 170 9.00 -0.09 1.42
CA MET A 170 8.30 -1.31 1.86
C MET A 170 7.66 -2.07 0.70
N ASN A 171 7.30 -1.38 -0.38
CA ASN A 171 6.68 -1.97 -1.55
C ASN A 171 7.71 -2.46 -2.58
N ASP A 172 8.94 -1.95 -2.53
CA ASP A 172 10.11 -2.46 -3.25
C ASP A 172 10.87 -3.56 -2.46
N THR A 173 10.33 -3.98 -1.32
CA THR A 173 10.87 -5.13 -0.57
C THR A 173 10.22 -6.44 -1.06
N PRO A 174 10.99 -7.44 -1.53
CA PRO A 174 10.43 -8.71 -2.00
C PRO A 174 9.64 -9.43 -0.90
N ARG A 175 8.46 -9.94 -1.24
CA ARG A 175 7.60 -10.72 -0.36
C ARG A 175 7.38 -12.13 -0.87
N ASN A 176 7.00 -13.02 0.04
CA ASN A 176 6.55 -14.36 -0.26
C ASN A 176 5.30 -14.65 0.57
N SER A 177 4.31 -15.27 -0.06
CA SER A 177 3.08 -15.72 0.58
C SER A 177 2.81 -17.19 0.23
N LYS A 178 2.05 -17.87 1.08
CA LYS A 178 1.65 -19.27 0.85
C LYS A 178 1.06 -19.44 -0.56
N GLY A 179 1.67 -20.29 -1.37
CA GLY A 179 1.25 -20.57 -2.75
C GLY A 179 2.01 -19.79 -3.83
N ALA A 180 2.81 -18.78 -3.48
CA ALA A 180 3.68 -18.10 -4.43
C ALA A 180 4.83 -19.02 -4.86
N LYS A 181 5.12 -19.05 -6.17
CA LYS A 181 6.22 -19.86 -6.74
C LYS A 181 7.60 -19.25 -6.49
N SER A 182 7.65 -17.93 -6.34
CA SER A 182 8.86 -17.13 -6.13
C SER A 182 8.53 -15.92 -5.28
N TYR A 183 9.58 -15.17 -4.90
CA TYR A 183 9.39 -13.82 -4.40
C TYR A 183 8.74 -12.93 -5.46
N TYR A 184 7.98 -11.93 -5.01
CA TYR A 184 7.37 -10.89 -5.82
C TYR A 184 7.52 -9.53 -5.12
N PHE A 185 7.41 -8.46 -5.89
CA PHE A 185 7.52 -7.09 -5.39
C PHE A 185 6.10 -6.48 -5.32
N PRO A 186 5.64 -6.04 -4.15
CA PRO A 186 4.30 -5.47 -4.00
C PRO A 186 3.99 -4.29 -4.92
N ASP A 187 4.99 -3.45 -5.22
CA ASP A 187 4.83 -2.33 -6.13
C ASP A 187 4.65 -2.80 -7.60
N GLU A 188 5.38 -3.82 -8.06
CA GLU A 188 5.16 -4.47 -9.36
C GLU A 188 3.76 -5.07 -9.44
N GLU A 189 3.37 -5.88 -8.44
CA GLU A 189 2.06 -6.52 -8.42
C GLU A 189 0.94 -5.47 -8.43
N MET A 190 1.10 -4.37 -7.69
CA MET A 190 0.13 -3.28 -7.68
C MET A 190 0.11 -2.47 -8.98
N ALA A 191 1.25 -2.20 -9.61
CA ALA A 191 1.29 -1.53 -10.90
C ALA A 191 0.57 -2.36 -11.98
N LEU A 192 0.82 -3.67 -12.04
CA LEU A 192 0.17 -4.57 -12.99
C LEU A 192 -1.34 -4.71 -12.69
N HIS A 193 -1.72 -4.85 -11.41
CA HIS A 193 -3.12 -4.81 -10.98
C HIS A 193 -3.80 -3.52 -11.44
N TRP A 194 -3.15 -2.36 -11.22
CA TRP A 194 -3.70 -1.08 -11.63
C TRP A 194 -3.90 -0.99 -13.13
N LEU A 195 -2.89 -1.33 -13.93
CA LEU A 195 -2.98 -1.31 -15.39
C LEU A 195 -4.10 -2.21 -15.92
N ARG A 196 -4.28 -3.40 -15.31
CA ARG A 196 -5.35 -4.33 -15.66
C ARG A 196 -6.73 -3.77 -15.34
N HIS A 197 -6.94 -3.30 -14.11
CA HIS A 197 -8.27 -2.99 -13.58
C HIS A 197 -8.73 -1.55 -13.84
N TYR A 198 -7.78 -0.61 -13.95
CA TYR A 198 -8.04 0.83 -14.11
C TYR A 198 -7.67 1.37 -15.48
N CYS A 199 -6.87 0.64 -16.27
CA CYS A 199 -6.51 1.02 -17.64
C CYS A 199 -6.95 0.01 -18.71
N PHE A 200 -7.59 -1.12 -18.31
CA PHE A 200 -8.08 -2.18 -19.20
C PHE A 200 -7.05 -2.77 -20.16
N LEU A 201 -5.80 -2.89 -19.72
CA LEU A 201 -4.81 -3.61 -20.50
C LEU A 201 -5.21 -5.08 -20.64
N ASP A 202 -5.15 -5.58 -21.87
CA ASP A 202 -5.24 -7.01 -22.14
C ASP A 202 -3.98 -7.75 -21.69
N ASP A 203 -3.97 -9.08 -21.81
CA ASP A 203 -2.85 -9.91 -21.35
C ASP A 203 -1.55 -9.63 -22.11
N VAL A 204 -1.62 -9.25 -23.39
CA VAL A 204 -0.46 -8.95 -24.24
C VAL A 204 0.16 -7.62 -23.82
N GLN A 205 -0.68 -6.60 -23.65
CA GLN A 205 -0.25 -5.28 -23.18
C GLN A 205 0.31 -5.36 -21.77
N LEU A 206 -0.33 -6.11 -20.88
CA LEU A 206 0.11 -6.29 -19.50
C LEU A 206 1.47 -7.02 -19.43
N HIS A 207 1.68 -8.03 -20.28
CA HIS A 207 2.97 -8.70 -20.39
C HIS A 207 4.07 -7.74 -20.85
N THR A 208 3.80 -6.95 -21.89
CA THR A 208 4.75 -5.93 -22.40
C THR A 208 5.10 -4.90 -21.32
N ALA A 209 4.10 -4.40 -20.57
CA ALA A 209 4.31 -3.47 -19.48
C ALA A 209 5.17 -4.08 -18.37
N LYS A 210 4.94 -5.36 -18.02
CA LYS A 210 5.76 -6.09 -17.05
C LYS A 210 7.21 -6.21 -17.50
N GLU A 211 7.45 -6.59 -18.75
CA GLU A 211 8.81 -6.69 -19.30
C GLU A 211 9.54 -5.35 -19.29
N ARG A 212 8.85 -4.26 -19.68
CA ARG A 212 9.42 -2.90 -19.65
C ARG A 212 9.80 -2.49 -18.23
N ARG A 213 8.91 -2.69 -17.26
CA ARG A 213 9.18 -2.41 -15.85
C ARG A 213 10.42 -3.16 -15.36
N GLN A 214 10.49 -4.47 -15.64
CA GLN A 214 11.63 -5.29 -15.21
C GLN A 214 12.93 -4.89 -15.90
N GLN A 215 12.87 -4.43 -17.16
CA GLN A 215 14.02 -3.86 -17.84
C GLN A 215 14.48 -2.58 -17.13
N MET A 216 13.55 -1.65 -16.85
CA MET A 216 13.88 -0.39 -16.18
C MET A 216 14.46 -0.63 -14.78
N ALA A 217 13.92 -1.57 -14.01
CA ALA A 217 14.46 -1.95 -12.71
C ALA A 217 15.91 -2.47 -12.80
N ARG A 218 16.25 -3.25 -13.85
CA ARG A 218 17.63 -3.69 -14.10
C ARG A 218 18.55 -2.53 -14.48
N GLU A 219 18.07 -1.59 -15.30
CA GLU A 219 18.81 -0.39 -15.69
C GLU A 219 19.11 0.50 -14.48
N ILE A 220 18.12 0.73 -13.61
CA ILE A 220 18.29 1.48 -12.35
C ILE A 220 19.31 0.79 -11.44
N ALA A 221 19.15 -0.51 -11.18
CA ALA A 221 20.07 -1.25 -10.32
C ALA A 221 21.52 -1.24 -10.84
N ALA A 222 21.71 -1.29 -12.16
CA ALA A 222 23.04 -1.17 -12.77
C ALA A 222 23.66 0.22 -12.55
N LEU A 223 22.87 1.29 -12.73
CA LEU A 223 23.32 2.66 -12.49
C LEU A 223 23.66 2.91 -11.01
N GLU A 224 22.84 2.40 -10.09
CA GLU A 224 23.09 2.50 -8.65
C GLU A 224 24.36 1.75 -8.24
N HIS A 225 24.57 0.56 -8.79
CA HIS A 225 25.78 -0.22 -8.56
C HIS A 225 27.04 0.50 -9.09
N GLU A 226 26.99 1.10 -10.28
CA GLU A 226 28.08 1.92 -10.81
C GLU A 226 28.36 3.16 -9.96
N ALA A 227 27.32 3.85 -9.49
CA ALA A 227 27.46 5.01 -8.62
C ALA A 227 28.08 4.63 -7.27
N TRP A 228 27.66 3.50 -6.71
CA TRP A 228 28.23 2.96 -5.48
C TRP A 228 29.72 2.62 -5.65
N LEU A 229 30.10 1.93 -6.74
CA LEU A 229 31.50 1.61 -7.04
C LEU A 229 32.37 2.86 -7.14
N LYS A 230 31.92 3.88 -7.88
CA LYS A 230 32.65 5.15 -8.00
C LYS A 230 32.88 5.83 -6.66
N LYS A 231 31.86 5.84 -5.79
CA LYS A 231 31.97 6.41 -4.45
C LYS A 231 32.95 5.61 -3.59
N TYR A 232 32.85 4.29 -3.62
CA TYR A 232 33.74 3.39 -2.89
C TYR A 232 35.21 3.56 -3.32
N GLU A 233 35.47 3.66 -4.63
CA GLU A 233 36.82 3.88 -5.16
C GLU A 233 37.37 5.26 -4.74
N GLN A 234 36.55 6.30 -4.75
CA GLN A 234 36.94 7.65 -4.29
C GLN A 234 37.28 7.69 -2.79
N GLU A 235 36.52 6.97 -1.96
CA GLU A 235 36.74 6.91 -0.51
C GLU A 235 37.99 6.08 -0.17
N ASN A 236 38.33 5.07 -0.98
CA ASN A 236 39.48 4.17 -0.73
C ASN A 236 40.74 4.50 -1.55
N SER A 237 40.69 5.45 -2.48
CA SER A 237 41.89 5.97 -3.17
C SER A 237 42.48 7.20 -2.47
N ASN A 238 41.78 7.76 -1.49
CA ASN A 238 42.21 8.90 -0.67
C ASN A 238 42.68 8.48 0.75
N SER A 239 42.83 7.17 0.99
CA SER A 239 43.40 6.56 2.20
C SER A 239 44.77 5.94 1.93
#